data_AF-X7YZR1-F1
#
_entry.id   AF-X7YZR1-F1
#
_cell.length_a   1.000
_cell.length_b   1.000
_cell.length_c   1.000
_cell.angle_alpha   90.00
_cell.angle_beta   90.00
_cell.angle_gamma   90.00
#
_symmetry.space_group_name_H-M   'P 1'
#
loop_
_entity.id
_entity.type
_entity.pdbx_description
1 polymer ?
#
loop_
_entity_poly.entity_id
_entity_poly.type
_entity_poly.pdbx_seq_one_letter_code
_entity_poly.pdbx_strand_id
1 'polypeptide(L)'
;MSNPALWEKTALIVSYDECGTFFDHVVPPTAPAGTPGEWIPNSVDINKVDGSGGIRGPIGLGYRVPCLAISPYSRGGLMVHDTFDHTSQLRLLETRFGVPVPNLTA
;
A
#
# COMPACT_ATOMS: atom_id res chain seq x y z
N MET A 1 -13.54 14.66 24.06
CA MET A 1 -13.93 13.38 23.39
C MET A 1 -15.28 12.96 23.92
N SER A 2 -16.25 12.64 23.06
CA SER A 2 -17.61 12.24 23.47
C SER A 2 -17.72 10.81 23.99
N ASN A 3 -16.75 9.91 23.66
CA ASN A 3 -16.73 8.53 24.14
C ASN A 3 -15.29 8.03 24.42
N PRO A 4 -14.73 8.29 25.63
CA PRO A 4 -13.38 7.88 26.00
C PRO A 4 -13.18 6.36 26.01
N ALA A 5 -14.16 5.61 26.51
CA ALA A 5 -14.08 4.15 26.63
C ALA A 5 -13.96 3.45 25.26
N LEU A 6 -14.57 4.01 24.21
CA LEU A 6 -14.37 3.57 22.84
C LEU A 6 -12.99 3.97 22.31
N TRP A 7 -12.58 5.22 22.55
CA TRP A 7 -11.30 5.74 22.06
C TRP A 7 -10.11 4.91 22.58
N GLU A 8 -10.13 4.50 23.85
CA GLU A 8 -9.12 3.67 24.51
C GLU A 8 -8.82 2.33 23.79
N LYS A 9 -9.72 1.88 22.91
CA LYS A 9 -9.62 0.61 22.18
C LYS A 9 -9.61 0.80 20.66
N THR A 10 -9.48 2.03 20.18
CA THR A 10 -9.58 2.38 18.77
C THR A 10 -8.21 2.69 18.16
N ALA A 11 -8.01 2.28 16.91
CA ALA A 11 -7.02 2.86 16.02
C ALA A 11 -7.75 3.39 14.78
N LEU A 12 -7.56 4.66 14.45
CA LEU A 12 -8.04 5.29 13.23
C LEU A 12 -6.89 5.31 12.22
N ILE A 13 -7.13 4.70 11.06
CA ILE A 13 -6.20 4.73 9.92
C ILE A 13 -6.81 5.66 8.88
N VAL A 14 -6.06 6.69 8.48
CA VAL A 14 -6.42 7.58 7.37
C VAL A 14 -5.43 7.33 6.25
N SER A 15 -5.91 6.79 5.13
CA SER A 15 -5.12 6.56 3.92
C SER A 15 -5.88 7.09 2.70
N TYR A 16 -5.14 7.37 1.65
CA TYR A 16 -5.69 7.76 0.34
C TYR A 16 -5.60 6.56 -0.61
N ASP A 17 -6.46 6.50 -1.62
CA ASP A 17 -6.43 5.45 -2.64
C ASP A 17 -5.42 5.75 -3.76
N GLU A 18 -5.17 7.03 -4.04
CA GLU A 18 -4.22 7.48 -5.06
C GLU A 18 -3.61 8.87 -4.75
N CYS A 19 -2.68 9.34 -5.59
CA CYS A 19 -1.84 10.53 -5.36
C CYS A 19 -2.43 11.88 -5.82
N GLY A 20 -3.66 11.91 -6.33
CA GLY A 20 -4.38 13.08 -6.80
C GLY A 20 -3.83 13.72 -8.08
N THR A 21 -2.99 13.01 -8.85
CA THR A 21 -2.17 13.59 -9.94
C THR A 21 -1.21 14.69 -9.47
N PHE A 22 -0.97 14.80 -8.15
CA PHE A 22 0.03 15.71 -7.62
C PHE A 22 1.43 15.13 -7.81
N PHE A 23 2.41 16.03 -7.94
CA PHE A 23 3.81 15.64 -8.07
C PHE A 23 4.35 15.09 -6.74
N ASP A 24 5.05 13.95 -6.81
CA ASP A 24 5.92 13.44 -5.75
C ASP A 24 7.36 13.31 -6.29
N HIS A 25 8.35 13.70 -5.49
CA HIS A 25 9.76 13.65 -5.87
C HIS A 25 10.39 12.27 -5.70
N VAL A 26 9.78 11.37 -4.94
CA VAL A 26 10.28 10.02 -4.71
C VAL A 26 9.81 9.12 -5.83
N VAL A 27 10.79 8.53 -6.53
CA VAL A 27 10.53 7.50 -7.52
C VAL A 27 9.87 6.30 -6.82
N PRO A 28 8.73 5.79 -7.32
CA PRO A 28 8.09 4.62 -6.74
C PRO A 28 9.06 3.43 -6.64
N PRO A 29 9.13 2.75 -5.49
CA PRO A 29 9.89 1.51 -5.38
C PRO A 29 9.26 0.46 -6.29
N THR A 30 10.10 -0.29 -6.98
CA THR A 30 9.65 -1.33 -7.92
C THR A 30 10.19 -2.68 -7.51
N ALA A 31 9.40 -3.72 -7.76
CA ALA A 31 9.84 -5.09 -7.49
C ALA A 31 11.07 -5.46 -8.35
N PRO A 32 12.01 -6.27 -7.83
CA PRO A 32 13.12 -6.80 -8.62
C PRO A 32 12.64 -7.51 -9.90
N ALA A 33 13.45 -7.46 -10.96
CA ALA A 33 13.13 -8.09 -12.24
C ALA A 33 12.76 -9.57 -12.10
N GLY A 34 11.62 -9.96 -12.65
CA GLY A 34 11.13 -11.35 -12.62
C GLY A 34 10.41 -11.75 -11.34
N THR A 35 10.14 -10.82 -10.42
CA THR A 35 9.29 -11.09 -9.25
C THR A 35 7.91 -11.60 -9.72
N PRO A 36 7.49 -12.82 -9.32
CA PRO A 36 6.23 -13.40 -9.79
C PRO A 36 5.03 -12.51 -9.42
N GLY A 37 4.14 -12.26 -10.39
CA GLY A 37 2.93 -11.45 -10.17
C GLY A 37 3.15 -9.93 -10.18
N GLU A 38 4.40 -9.47 -10.08
CA GLU A 38 4.75 -8.04 -9.99
C GLU A 38 5.27 -7.45 -11.31
N TRP A 39 5.30 -8.24 -12.38
CA TRP A 39 5.82 -7.83 -13.69
C TRP A 39 4.84 -8.20 -14.79
N ILE A 40 4.71 -7.31 -15.79
CA ILE A 40 3.90 -7.60 -16.98
C ILE A 40 4.51 -8.83 -17.68
N PRO A 41 3.80 -9.98 -17.71
CA PRO A 41 4.40 -11.21 -18.19
C PRO A 41 4.52 -11.21 -19.71
N ASN A 42 5.52 -11.94 -20.23
CA ASN A 42 5.74 -12.09 -21.67
C ASN A 42 4.58 -12.80 -22.39
N SER A 43 3.74 -13.52 -21.66
CA SER A 43 2.52 -14.16 -22.17
C SER A 43 1.42 -13.18 -22.56
N VAL A 44 1.46 -11.93 -22.06
CA VAL A 44 0.51 -10.89 -22.45
C VAL A 44 0.97 -10.25 -23.76
N ASP A 45 0.08 -10.28 -24.76
CA ASP A 45 0.25 -9.54 -26.01
C ASP A 45 0.00 -8.05 -25.76
N ILE A 46 1.09 -7.33 -25.48
CA ILE A 46 1.06 -5.90 -25.18
C ILE A 46 0.65 -5.05 -26.39
N ASN A 47 0.81 -5.56 -27.61
CA ASN A 47 0.46 -4.82 -28.82
C ASN A 47 -1.05 -4.90 -29.14
N LYS A 48 -1.81 -5.68 -28.37
CA LYS A 48 -3.27 -5.75 -28.52
C LYS A 48 -3.98 -4.47 -28.06
N VAL A 49 -3.33 -3.63 -27.26
CA VAL A 49 -3.88 -2.36 -26.79
C VAL A 49 -3.19 -1.22 -27.52
N ASP A 50 -3.95 -0.51 -28.36
CA ASP A 50 -3.45 0.67 -29.08
C ASP A 50 -2.89 1.70 -28.09
N GLY A 51 -1.66 2.16 -28.34
CA GLY A 51 -0.97 3.13 -27.48
C GLY A 51 -0.15 2.53 -26.35
N SER A 52 -0.05 1.20 -26.21
CA SER A 52 0.78 0.57 -25.17
C SER A 52 2.29 0.81 -25.32
N GLY A 53 2.74 1.12 -26.54
CA GLY A 53 4.15 1.37 -26.87
C GLY A 53 5.08 0.17 -26.65
N GLY A 54 4.54 -1.04 -26.42
CA GLY A 54 5.32 -2.23 -26.11
C GLY A 54 6.06 -2.17 -24.77
N ILE A 55 5.72 -1.23 -23.89
CA ILE A 55 6.44 -0.98 -22.64
C ILE A 55 6.19 -2.09 -21.63
N ARG A 56 7.22 -2.86 -21.30
CA ARG A 56 7.18 -3.90 -20.25
C ARG A 56 7.88 -3.40 -19.01
N GLY A 57 7.33 -3.72 -17.84
CA GLY A 57 7.88 -3.27 -16.57
C GLY A 57 7.21 -3.88 -15.34
N PRO A 58 7.67 -3.46 -14.15
CA PRO A 58 7.03 -3.78 -12.88
C PRO A 58 5.64 -3.14 -12.80
N ILE A 59 4.72 -3.78 -12.08
CA ILE A 59 3.30 -3.37 -11.96
C ILE A 59 3.08 -2.53 -10.67
N GLY A 60 3.98 -2.57 -9.69
CA GLY A 60 3.91 -1.78 -8.46
C GLY A 60 5.28 -1.44 -7.86
N LEU A 61 5.37 -0.64 -6.80
CA LEU A 61 4.31 0.16 -6.15
C LEU A 61 3.98 1.43 -6.95
N GLY A 62 2.89 2.11 -6.57
CA GLY A 62 2.53 3.42 -7.12
C GLY A 62 3.25 4.59 -6.43
N TYR A 63 2.88 5.82 -6.82
CA TYR A 63 3.30 7.03 -6.10
C TYR A 63 2.88 6.99 -4.63
N ARG A 64 3.66 7.63 -3.76
CA ARG A 64 3.36 7.65 -2.34
C ARG A 64 2.06 8.39 -2.07
N VAL A 65 1.36 7.90 -1.06
CA VAL A 65 0.18 8.56 -0.50
C VAL A 65 0.37 8.76 1.00
N PRO A 66 -0.22 9.81 1.61
CA PRO A 66 -0.19 9.96 3.05
C PRO A 66 -0.90 8.79 3.74
N CYS A 67 -0.35 8.36 4.87
CA CYS A 67 -1.01 7.42 5.77
C CYS A 67 -0.80 7.89 7.22
N LEU A 68 -1.88 7.98 7.99
CA LEU A 68 -1.86 8.35 9.39
C LEU A 68 -2.46 7.23 10.24
N ALA A 69 -1.73 6.80 11.27
CA ALA A 69 -2.24 5.91 12.31
C ALA A 69 -2.43 6.70 13.61
N ILE A 70 -3.68 6.89 14.02
CA ILE A 70 -4.06 7.73 15.15
C ILE A 70 -4.72 6.85 16.21
N SER A 71 -4.09 6.77 17.39
CA SER A 71 -4.55 5.88 18.47
C SER A 71 -4.01 6.34 19.82
N PRO A 72 -4.69 6.06 20.96
CA PRO A 72 -4.07 6.24 22.28
C PRO A 72 -2.80 5.41 22.47
N TYR A 73 -2.58 4.36 21.66
CA TYR A 73 -1.35 3.57 21.67
C TYR A 73 -0.24 4.15 20.77
N SER A 74 -0.57 5.07 19.87
CA SER A 74 0.44 5.79 19.10
C SER A 74 1.11 6.78 20.04
N ARG A 75 2.42 6.65 20.30
CA ARG A 75 3.17 7.56 21.19
C ARG A 75 3.24 9.01 20.67
N GLY A 76 2.65 9.29 19.50
CA GLY A 76 2.56 10.62 18.88
C GLY A 76 3.91 11.15 18.41
N GLY A 77 3.91 12.05 17.44
CA GLY A 77 5.13 12.76 17.00
C GLY A 77 6.19 11.90 16.32
N LEU A 78 5.86 10.66 15.94
CA LEU A 78 6.77 9.75 15.26
C LEU A 78 6.47 9.68 13.77
N MET A 79 7.52 9.70 12.96
CA MET A 79 7.47 9.31 11.55
C MET A 79 8.09 7.93 11.43
N VAL A 80 7.39 7.02 10.75
CA VAL A 80 7.92 5.69 10.41
C VAL A 80 8.37 5.75 8.95
N HIS A 81 9.59 5.29 8.69
CA HIS A 81 10.22 5.35 7.36
C HIS A 81 10.28 3.98 6.66
N ASP A 82 9.71 2.94 7.26
CA ASP A 82 9.56 1.65 6.61
C ASP A 82 8.67 1.75 5.37
N THR A 83 8.83 0.82 4.43
CA THR A 83 8.02 0.77 3.22
C THR A 83 6.68 0.08 3.55
N PHE A 84 5.58 0.77 3.28
CA PHE A 84 4.22 0.24 3.41
C PHE A 84 3.44 0.45 2.12
N ASP A 85 2.40 -0.36 1.95
CA ASP A 85 1.41 -0.26 0.89
C ASP A 85 -0.02 -0.43 1.44
N HIS A 86 -1.03 -0.43 0.57
CA HIS A 86 -2.42 -0.62 1.00
C HIS A 86 -2.67 -1.99 1.65
N THR A 87 -1.92 -3.02 1.24
CA THR A 87 -2.05 -4.38 1.80
C THR A 87 -1.48 -4.49 3.20
N SER A 88 -0.60 -3.56 3.62
CA SER A 88 -0.10 -3.48 4.99
C SER A 88 -1.23 -3.32 6.03
N GLN A 89 -2.35 -2.70 5.65
CA GLN A 89 -3.54 -2.62 6.50
C GLN A 89 -4.20 -3.99 6.67
N LEU A 90 -4.24 -4.81 5.61
CA LEU A 90 -4.74 -6.19 5.68
C LEU A 90 -3.85 -7.04 6.58
N ARG A 91 -2.52 -6.91 6.47
CA ARG A 91 -1.57 -7.60 7.34
C ARG A 91 -1.74 -7.21 8.81
N LEU A 92 -2.03 -5.95 9.10
CA LEU A 92 -2.33 -5.49 10.46
C LEU A 92 -3.59 -6.17 11.00
N LEU A 93 -4.68 -6.20 10.22
CA LEU A 93 -5.93 -6.84 10.63
C LEU A 93 -5.77 -8.34 10.85
N GLU A 94 -5.07 -9.02 9.93
CA GLU A 94 -4.72 -10.44 10.05
C GLU A 94 -3.93 -10.70 11.34
N THR A 95 -2.86 -9.94 11.57
CA THR A 95 -2.00 -10.13 12.74
C THR A 95 -2.73 -9.82 14.04
N ARG A 96 -3.55 -8.77 14.06
CA ARG A 96 -4.22 -8.30 15.29
C ARG A 96 -5.41 -9.16 15.69
N PHE A 97 -6.18 -9.63 14.71
CA PHE A 97 -7.48 -10.29 14.93
C PHE A 97 -7.52 -11.74 14.48
N GLY A 98 -6.47 -12.26 13.84
CA GLY A 98 -6.42 -13.64 13.34
C GLY A 98 -7.34 -13.90 12.15
N VAL A 99 -7.71 -12.85 11.40
CA VAL A 99 -8.56 -12.97 10.21
C VAL A 99 -7.69 -13.37 9.01
N PRO A 100 -7.96 -14.50 8.32
CA PRO A 100 -7.10 -14.95 7.23
C PRO A 100 -7.20 -14.04 6.00
N VAL A 101 -6.05 -13.65 5.44
CA VAL A 101 -5.97 -12.93 4.16
C VAL A 101 -5.22 -13.80 3.14
N PRO A 102 -5.94 -14.66 2.38
CA PRO A 102 -5.34 -15.78 1.65
C PRO A 102 -4.33 -15.41 0.55
N ASN A 103 -4.38 -14.18 0.05
CA ASN A 103 -3.52 -13.71 -1.05
C ASN A 103 -2.42 -12.75 -0.57
N LEU A 104 -2.19 -12.66 0.74
CA LEU A 104 -1.15 -11.81 1.29
C LEU A 104 0.15 -12.62 1.34
N THR A 105 1.15 -12.21 0.55
CA THR A 105 2.46 -12.85 0.53
C THR A 105 3.32 -12.35 1.68
N ALA A 106 4.31 -13.16 2.08
CA ALA A 106 5.23 -12.87 3.17
C ALA A 106 6.28 -11.82 2.80
#